data_AF-A0A3Q2C7B8-F1
#
_entry.id   AF-A0A3Q2C7B8-F1
#
_cell.length_a   1.000
_cell.length_b   1.000
_cell.length_c   1.000
_cell.angle_alpha   90.00
_cell.angle_beta   90.00
_cell.angle_gamma   90.00
#
_symmetry.space_group_name_H-M   'P 1'
#
loop_
_entity.id
_entity.type
_entity.pdbx_description
1 polymer ?
#
loop_
_entity_poly.entity_id
_entity_poly.type
_entity_poly.pdbx_seq_one_letter_code
_entity_poly.pdbx_strand_id
1 'polypeptide(L)'
;MVFLPPCLIIEECISLHGHFVGTACGHHGPFTPDVLFWSVILFFSTFFMSAFLKEFKTSRYFPTKIRSMISDFAVFLTIVIMVLLDFVVGVPSQKLKVPSKFQPTRDDRGWLINPIGPNPWWTTLVASIPALLCTILIFMDQQITAVIINRKEHKLLKGCGYHLDLLMVGSMLAVCSIMGLPWFQRLTGLVIFLLMGCSVFMTGALQFIPMPVLYGVFLYMGASSLKGIQFFDRLKLFGMPAKHQPDFIYLRHVPLRKVHLFTITQLTCLVLLWVIKTSPAAIIFPMMVLALVFIRKLLDLCFSKRELSYLDDLMPEWKKKNLDDASKTLEEVI
;
A
#
# COMPACT_ATOMS: atom_id res chain seq x y z
N MET A 1 8.14 28.59 29.30
CA MET A 1 6.97 29.38 29.73
C MET A 1 6.82 30.54 28.74
N VAL A 2 6.24 30.25 27.57
CA VAL A 2 5.93 31.25 26.55
C VAL A 2 4.44 31.51 26.67
N PHE A 3 4.08 32.73 27.07
CA PHE A 3 2.71 33.20 27.20
C PHE A 3 2.03 33.15 25.81
N LEU A 4 1.27 32.10 25.53
CA LEU A 4 0.08 32.25 24.68
C LEU A 4 -0.98 32.95 25.54
N PRO A 5 -1.68 33.99 25.04
CA PRO A 5 -2.80 34.54 25.78
C PRO A 5 -3.87 33.44 25.93
N PRO A 6 -4.58 33.40 27.07
CA PRO A 6 -5.69 32.48 27.26
C PRO A 6 -6.75 32.82 26.21
N CYS A 7 -6.96 31.93 25.24
CA CYS A 7 -8.02 32.11 24.27
C CYS A 7 -9.37 32.24 25.00
N LEU A 8 -9.98 33.41 24.83
CA LEU A 8 -11.39 33.76 24.97
C LEU A 8 -12.09 33.36 26.28
N ILE A 9 -12.38 34.37 27.09
CA ILE A 9 -13.45 34.31 28.08
C ILE A 9 -14.75 33.94 27.33
N ILE A 10 -15.57 33.04 27.87
CA ILE A 10 -16.83 32.58 27.26
C ILE A 10 -17.71 33.74 26.78
N GLU A 11 -17.68 34.87 27.50
CA GLU A 11 -18.40 36.09 27.13
C GLU A 11 -17.93 36.73 25.81
N GLU A 12 -16.63 36.74 25.50
CA GLU A 12 -16.12 37.26 24.23
C GLU A 12 -16.52 36.37 23.05
N CYS A 13 -16.58 35.05 23.24
CA CYS A 13 -17.03 34.11 22.20
C CYS A 13 -18.51 34.28 21.86
N ILE A 14 -19.34 34.58 22.88
CA ILE A 14 -20.77 34.86 22.72
C ILE A 14 -20.99 36.22 22.05
N SER A 15 -20.22 37.24 22.44
CA SER A 15 -20.25 38.58 21.84
C SER A 15 -19.93 38.56 20.33
N LEU A 16 -18.89 37.81 19.95
CA LEU A 16 -18.40 37.73 18.57
C LEU A 16 -19.15 36.71 17.70
N HIS A 17 -20.22 36.09 18.19
CA HIS A 17 -21.01 35.08 17.47
C HIS A 17 -20.13 33.93 16.89
N GLY A 18 -19.00 33.62 17.53
CA GLY A 18 -18.05 32.59 17.08
C GLY A 18 -17.14 33.00 15.91
N HIS A 19 -17.07 34.28 15.53
CA HIS A 19 -16.13 34.75 14.51
C HIS A 19 -14.75 35.06 15.11
N PHE A 20 -13.71 34.43 14.57
CA PHE A 20 -12.33 34.69 14.96
C PHE A 20 -11.87 36.05 14.41
N VAL A 21 -11.44 36.97 15.28
CA VAL A 21 -10.94 38.30 14.91
C VAL A 21 -9.49 38.46 15.40
N GLY A 22 -8.59 38.94 14.53
CA GLY A 22 -7.17 39.18 14.84
C GLY A 22 -6.22 38.76 13.72
N THR A 23 -5.04 39.36 13.65
CA THR A 23 -4.00 39.04 12.66
C THR A 23 -3.44 37.62 12.78
N ALA A 24 -3.68 36.95 13.91
CA ALA A 24 -3.33 35.56 14.20
C ALA A 24 -4.51 34.57 14.01
N CYS A 25 -5.63 35.00 13.44
CA CYS A 25 -6.82 34.18 13.23
C CYS A 25 -7.03 33.95 11.72
N GLY A 26 -6.95 32.69 11.27
CA GLY A 26 -7.31 32.31 9.90
C GLY A 26 -8.83 32.11 9.75
N HIS A 27 -9.32 32.02 8.51
CA HIS A 27 -10.76 31.83 8.20
C HIS A 27 -11.41 30.57 8.85
N HIS A 28 -10.61 29.64 9.38
CA HIS A 28 -11.10 28.39 10.00
C HIS A 28 -10.52 28.11 11.40
N GLY A 29 -9.90 29.08 12.08
CA GLY A 29 -9.42 28.92 13.46
C GLY A 29 -8.13 29.70 13.79
N PRO A 30 -7.63 29.61 15.04
CA PRO A 30 -6.40 30.26 15.47
C PRO A 30 -5.19 29.70 14.69
N PHE A 31 -4.42 30.58 14.07
CA PHE A 31 -3.21 30.24 13.31
C PHE A 31 -2.09 29.87 14.28
N THR A 32 -1.77 28.58 14.35
CA THR A 32 -0.65 28.06 15.14
C THR A 32 0.51 27.71 14.19
N PRO A 33 1.56 28.55 14.11
CA PRO A 33 2.63 28.36 13.13
C PRO A 33 3.45 27.07 13.37
N ASP A 34 3.47 26.56 14.60
CA ASP A 34 4.35 25.46 15.01
C ASP A 34 3.82 24.07 14.61
N VAL A 35 2.54 23.95 14.28
CA VAL A 35 1.88 22.66 14.01
C VAL A 35 2.41 22.01 12.75
N LEU A 36 2.66 22.79 11.70
CA LEU A 36 3.19 22.28 10.44
C LEU A 36 4.62 21.77 10.61
N PHE A 37 5.46 22.55 11.29
CA PHE A 37 6.84 22.17 11.57
C PHE A 37 6.90 20.88 12.42
N TRP A 38 6.10 20.82 13.49
CA TRP A 38 6.00 19.62 14.33
C TRP A 38 5.49 18.39 13.56
N SER A 39 4.49 18.57 12.69
CA SER A 39 3.97 17.49 11.84
C SER A 39 5.02 16.95 10.88
N VAL A 40 5.85 17.82 10.28
CA VAL A 40 6.95 17.42 9.40
C VAL A 40 8.03 16.64 10.18
N ILE A 41 8.36 17.09 11.40
CA ILE A 41 9.28 16.37 12.28
C ILE A 41 8.75 14.97 12.59
N LEU A 42 7.50 14.86 13.04
CA LEU A 42 6.87 13.57 13.34
C LEU A 42 6.86 12.65 12.12
N PHE A 43 6.53 13.19 10.94
CA PHE A 43 6.51 12.43 9.69
C PHE A 43 7.87 11.81 9.33
N PHE A 44 8.92 12.64 9.24
CA PHE A 44 10.26 12.15 8.87
C PHE A 44 10.89 11.31 9.98
N SER A 45 10.73 11.69 11.25
CA SER A 45 11.24 10.94 12.39
C SER A 45 10.64 9.53 12.44
N THR A 46 9.33 9.40 12.20
CA THR A 46 8.66 8.10 12.14
C THR A 46 9.20 7.23 11.01
N PHE A 47 9.44 7.80 9.83
CA PHE A 47 10.02 7.09 8.69
C PHE A 47 11.44 6.57 9.02
N PHE A 48 12.32 7.45 9.52
CA PHE A 48 13.70 7.07 9.85
C PHE A 48 13.78 6.08 11.01
N MET A 49 12.97 6.26 12.05
CA MET A 49 12.91 5.34 13.19
C MET A 49 12.41 3.96 12.76
N SER A 50 11.36 3.88 11.92
CA SER A 50 10.85 2.62 11.39
C SER A 50 11.90 1.90 10.54
N ALA A 51 12.64 2.65 9.71
CA ALA A 51 13.73 2.12 8.90
C ALA A 51 14.89 1.59 9.76
N PHE A 52 15.33 2.37 10.74
CA PHE A 52 16.42 2.02 11.65
C PHE A 52 16.09 0.77 12.48
N LEU A 53 14.89 0.71 13.08
CA LEU A 53 14.46 -0.45 13.88
C LEU A 53 14.31 -1.72 13.03
N LYS A 54 13.99 -1.58 11.73
CA LYS A 54 13.98 -2.74 10.82
C LYS A 54 15.38 -3.16 10.40
N GLU A 55 16.26 -2.20 10.11
CA GLU A 55 17.66 -2.46 9.75
C GLU A 55 18.46 -3.01 10.92
N PHE A 56 18.00 -2.79 12.15
CA PHE A 56 18.51 -3.47 13.33
C PHE A 56 18.51 -4.99 13.18
N LYS A 57 17.65 -5.56 12.32
CA LYS A 57 17.68 -6.99 11.96
C LYS A 57 19.02 -7.45 11.36
N THR A 58 19.84 -6.62 10.74
CA THR A 58 21.15 -7.05 10.20
C THR A 58 22.32 -6.68 11.11
N SER A 59 22.04 -5.94 12.19
CA SER A 59 23.04 -5.48 13.15
C SER A 59 23.68 -6.64 13.92
N ARG A 60 24.99 -6.50 14.19
CA ARG A 60 25.83 -7.50 14.88
C ARG A 60 25.89 -7.31 16.40
N TYR A 61 25.32 -6.23 16.94
CA TYR A 61 25.51 -5.86 18.34
C TYR A 61 24.66 -6.66 19.36
N PHE A 62 23.58 -7.33 18.94
CA PHE A 62 22.60 -7.96 19.84
C PHE A 62 22.35 -9.45 19.52
N PRO A 63 21.92 -10.26 20.51
CA PRO A 63 21.57 -11.66 20.29
C PRO A 63 20.39 -11.81 19.30
N THR A 64 20.40 -12.92 18.56
CA THR A 64 19.48 -13.18 17.43
C THR A 64 18.01 -13.09 17.81
N LYS A 65 17.62 -13.58 19.00
CA LYS A 65 16.23 -13.54 19.49
C LYS A 65 15.72 -12.11 19.66
N ILE A 66 16.48 -11.27 20.37
CA ILE A 66 16.10 -9.88 20.66
C ILE A 66 16.02 -9.08 19.34
N ARG A 67 17.00 -9.28 18.45
CA ARG A 67 17.03 -8.64 17.14
C ARG A 67 15.81 -8.97 16.27
N SER A 68 15.36 -10.22 16.25
CA SER A 68 14.15 -10.59 15.49
C SER A 68 12.91 -9.96 16.09
N MET A 69 12.73 -10.05 17.41
CA MET A 69 11.58 -9.47 18.11
C MET A 69 11.46 -7.97 17.85
N ILE A 70 12.54 -7.20 18.02
CA ILE A 70 12.54 -5.75 17.80
C ILE A 70 12.19 -5.42 16.35
N SER A 71 12.77 -6.12 15.38
CA SER A 71 12.48 -5.89 13.96
C SER A 71 11.04 -6.23 13.58
N ASP A 72 10.46 -7.28 14.16
CA ASP A 72 9.11 -7.73 13.82
C ASP A 72 8.04 -6.78 14.39
N PHE A 73 8.29 -6.19 15.58
CA PHE A 73 7.45 -5.16 16.19
C PHE A 73 7.87 -3.70 15.89
N ALA A 74 8.87 -3.48 15.02
CA ALA A 74 9.49 -2.18 14.78
C ALA A 74 8.50 -1.05 14.48
N VAL A 75 7.54 -1.30 13.58
CA VAL A 75 6.53 -0.30 13.18
C VAL A 75 5.61 0.04 14.35
N PHE A 76 5.15 -0.97 15.09
CA PHE A 76 4.30 -0.77 16.25
C PHE A 76 5.01 0.03 17.35
N LEU A 77 6.25 -0.36 17.68
CA LEU A 77 7.07 0.34 18.68
C LEU A 77 7.35 1.79 18.25
N THR A 78 7.56 2.04 16.96
CA THR A 78 7.73 3.41 16.44
C THR A 78 6.48 4.26 16.66
N ILE A 79 5.29 3.72 16.37
CA ILE A 79 4.02 4.45 16.59
C ILE A 79 3.89 4.83 18.07
N VAL A 80 4.13 3.88 18.99
CA VAL A 80 4.03 4.14 20.43
C VAL A 80 5.02 5.21 20.88
N ILE A 81 6.29 5.14 20.44
CA ILE A 81 7.30 6.14 20.80
C ILE A 81 6.92 7.53 20.26
N MET A 82 6.48 7.63 19.00
CA MET A 82 6.15 8.92 18.39
C MET A 82 4.88 9.53 18.99
N VAL A 83 3.90 8.71 19.36
CA VAL A 83 2.71 9.15 20.12
C VAL A 83 3.10 9.68 21.51
N LEU A 84 4.03 9.00 22.19
CA LEU A 84 4.52 9.46 23.50
C LEU A 84 5.27 10.79 23.37
N LEU A 85 6.09 10.96 22.32
CA LEU A 85 6.77 12.22 22.05
C LEU A 85 5.80 13.35 21.73
N ASP A 86 4.75 13.09 20.94
CA ASP A 86 3.68 14.05 20.67
C ASP A 86 2.95 14.47 21.97
N PHE A 87 2.70 13.51 22.86
CA PHE A 87 2.09 13.77 24.16
C PHE A 87 2.99 14.63 25.07
N VAL A 88 4.30 14.37 25.10
CA VAL A 88 5.27 15.13 25.91
C VAL A 88 5.45 16.56 25.39
N VAL A 89 5.46 16.75 24.06
CA VAL A 89 5.65 18.07 23.45
C VAL A 89 4.38 18.91 23.49
N GLY A 90 3.20 18.29 23.50
CA GLY A 90 1.93 18.97 23.79
C GLY A 90 1.45 19.94 22.70
N VAL A 91 2.01 19.87 21.49
CA VAL A 91 1.59 20.69 20.34
C VAL A 91 0.29 20.09 19.75
N PRO A 92 -0.71 20.91 19.37
CA PRO A 92 -1.98 20.42 18.84
C PRO A 92 -1.83 19.85 17.42
N SER A 93 -1.38 18.60 17.33
CA SER A 93 -1.28 17.83 16.10
C SER A 93 -2.66 17.36 15.60
N GLN A 94 -2.79 17.10 14.30
CA GLN A 94 -4.01 16.52 13.74
C GLN A 94 -4.10 15.03 14.12
N LYS A 95 -5.05 14.70 15.00
CA LYS A 95 -5.25 13.34 15.52
C LYS A 95 -6.29 12.55 14.73
N LEU A 96 -6.24 11.23 14.85
CA LEU A 96 -7.19 10.32 14.22
C LEU A 96 -8.60 10.53 14.77
N LYS A 97 -9.55 10.87 13.89
CA LYS A 97 -10.97 11.01 14.24
C LYS A 97 -11.67 9.66 14.13
N VAL A 98 -11.93 9.02 15.27
CA VAL A 98 -12.69 7.77 15.33
C VAL A 98 -14.05 8.05 15.97
N PRO A 99 -15.17 7.67 15.30
CA PRO A 99 -16.50 7.81 15.89
C PRO A 99 -16.65 6.86 17.08
N SER A 100 -17.18 7.37 18.20
CA SER A 100 -17.42 6.58 19.42
C SER A 100 -18.72 5.77 19.38
N LYS A 101 -19.53 5.96 18.33
CA LYS A 101 -20.79 5.24 18.13
C LYS A 101 -20.75 4.51 16.79
N PHE A 102 -21.19 3.26 16.81
CA PHE A 102 -21.38 2.47 15.59
C PHE A 102 -22.71 2.87 14.96
N GLN A 103 -22.66 3.72 13.95
CA GLN A 103 -23.83 4.19 13.21
C GLN A 103 -23.69 3.83 11.74
N PRO A 104 -24.78 3.41 11.06
CA PRO A 104 -24.78 3.24 9.62
C PRO A 104 -24.43 4.57 8.92
N THR A 105 -23.88 4.52 7.71
CA THR A 105 -23.52 5.72 6.92
C THR A 105 -24.71 6.65 6.64
N ARG A 106 -25.95 6.15 6.80
CA ARG A 106 -27.19 6.90 6.69
C ARG A 106 -28.12 6.49 7.82
N ASP A 107 -28.65 7.46 8.58
CA ASP A 107 -29.51 7.20 9.73
C ASP A 107 -30.84 6.51 9.35
N ASP A 108 -31.31 6.68 8.11
CA ASP A 108 -32.54 6.06 7.59
C ASP A 108 -32.40 4.59 7.13
N ARG A 109 -31.25 3.95 7.36
CA ARG A 109 -30.95 2.60 6.82
C ARG A 109 -30.70 1.61 7.95
N GLY A 110 -31.42 0.49 7.93
CA GLY A 110 -31.08 -0.68 8.75
C GLY A 110 -29.79 -1.37 8.29
N TRP A 111 -29.29 -2.31 9.10
CA TRP A 111 -28.11 -3.13 8.77
C TRP A 111 -28.31 -4.08 7.59
N LEU A 112 -29.57 -4.38 7.25
CA LEU A 112 -29.93 -5.19 6.09
C LEU A 112 -30.50 -4.28 4.99
N ILE A 113 -29.97 -4.38 3.78
CA ILE A 113 -30.48 -3.63 2.64
C ILE A 113 -31.68 -4.35 2.05
N ASN A 114 -32.79 -3.62 1.90
CA ASN A 114 -33.88 -4.08 1.06
C ASN A 114 -33.46 -3.96 -0.42
N PRO A 115 -33.50 -5.07 -1.20
CA PRO A 115 -33.06 -5.08 -2.60
C PRO A 115 -33.95 -4.22 -3.51
N ILE A 116 -35.20 -4.05 -3.12
CA ILE A 116 -36.18 -3.18 -3.77
C ILE A 116 -36.48 -2.07 -2.76
N GLY A 117 -35.63 -1.05 -2.74
CA GLY A 117 -35.87 0.16 -1.96
C GLY A 117 -36.95 1.04 -2.59
N PRO A 118 -36.92 2.37 -2.40
CA PRO A 118 -37.83 3.32 -3.05
C PRO A 118 -37.60 3.48 -4.57
N ASN A 119 -36.65 2.73 -5.15
CA ASN A 119 -36.25 2.87 -6.55
C ASN A 119 -37.18 2.06 -7.49
N PRO A 120 -37.43 2.54 -8.72
CA PRO A 120 -38.22 1.81 -9.70
C PRO A 120 -37.53 0.51 -10.11
N TRP A 121 -38.32 -0.53 -10.41
CA TRP A 121 -37.84 -1.89 -10.70
C TRP A 121 -36.85 -1.97 -11.87
N TRP A 122 -36.94 -1.06 -12.84
CA TRP A 122 -36.00 -0.95 -13.97
C TRP A 122 -34.56 -0.71 -13.53
N THR A 123 -34.33 -0.09 -12.36
CA THR A 123 -32.98 0.16 -11.83
C THR A 123 -32.23 -1.14 -11.53
N THR A 124 -32.93 -2.20 -11.13
CA THR A 124 -32.34 -3.53 -10.89
C THR A 124 -31.76 -4.13 -12.19
N LEU A 125 -32.45 -3.94 -13.32
CA LEU A 125 -31.96 -4.41 -14.61
C LEU A 125 -30.75 -3.59 -15.08
N VAL A 126 -30.79 -2.26 -14.94
CA VAL A 126 -29.66 -1.40 -15.31
C VAL A 126 -28.44 -1.67 -14.42
N ALA A 127 -28.63 -2.01 -13.14
CA ALA A 127 -27.56 -2.35 -12.21
C ALA A 127 -26.80 -3.65 -12.57
N SER A 128 -27.36 -4.51 -13.43
CA SER A 128 -26.66 -5.71 -13.91
C SER A 128 -25.39 -5.39 -14.70
N ILE A 129 -25.40 -4.30 -15.48
CA ILE A 129 -24.27 -3.85 -16.30
C ILE A 129 -23.06 -3.44 -15.44
N PRO A 130 -23.17 -2.51 -14.47
CA PRO A 130 -22.06 -2.17 -13.59
C PRO A 130 -21.68 -3.34 -12.67
N ALA A 131 -22.62 -4.21 -12.28
CA ALA A 131 -22.30 -5.40 -11.48
C ALA A 131 -21.42 -6.39 -12.25
N LEU A 132 -21.67 -6.58 -13.55
CA LEU A 132 -20.82 -7.40 -14.43
C LEU A 132 -19.40 -6.81 -14.51
N LEU A 133 -19.28 -5.50 -14.76
CA LEU A 133 -17.98 -4.80 -14.79
C LEU A 133 -17.24 -4.93 -13.46
N CYS A 134 -17.94 -4.76 -12.33
CA CYS A 134 -17.38 -4.92 -10.99
C CYS A 134 -16.90 -6.36 -10.73
N THR A 135 -17.64 -7.36 -11.19
CA THR A 135 -17.24 -8.77 -11.04
C THR A 135 -15.96 -9.05 -11.81
N ILE A 136 -15.82 -8.52 -13.03
CA ILE A 136 -14.60 -8.64 -13.84
C ILE A 136 -13.42 -7.93 -13.15
N LEU A 137 -13.64 -6.73 -12.60
CA LEU A 137 -12.64 -5.98 -11.83
C LEU A 137 -12.13 -6.80 -10.63
N ILE A 138 -13.06 -7.31 -9.82
CA ILE A 138 -12.76 -8.13 -8.63
C ILE A 138 -12.02 -9.41 -9.00
N PHE A 139 -12.44 -10.08 -10.07
CA PHE A 139 -11.79 -11.29 -10.56
C PHE A 139 -10.34 -11.01 -10.99
N MET A 140 -10.13 -9.94 -11.78
CA MET A 140 -8.80 -9.60 -12.29
C MET A 140 -7.86 -9.15 -11.16
N ASP A 141 -8.33 -8.36 -10.21
CA ASP A 141 -7.56 -7.97 -9.03
C ASP A 141 -7.18 -9.19 -8.17
N GLN A 142 -8.10 -10.15 -8.00
CA GLN A 142 -7.82 -11.39 -7.29
C GLN A 142 -6.72 -12.19 -7.98
N GLN A 143 -6.85 -12.40 -9.29
CA GLN A 143 -5.92 -13.25 -10.03
C GLN A 143 -4.53 -12.63 -10.08
N ILE A 144 -4.43 -11.32 -10.33
CA ILE A 144 -3.14 -10.61 -10.34
C ILE A 144 -2.49 -10.71 -8.96
N THR A 145 -3.24 -10.43 -7.89
CA THR A 145 -2.66 -10.48 -6.54
C THR A 145 -2.29 -11.91 -6.12
N ALA A 146 -3.13 -12.90 -6.43
CA ALA A 146 -2.87 -14.31 -6.12
C ALA A 146 -1.61 -14.82 -6.84
N VAL A 147 -1.40 -14.44 -8.11
CA VAL A 147 -0.19 -14.79 -8.86
C VAL A 147 1.05 -14.13 -8.27
N ILE A 148 0.95 -12.86 -7.84
CA ILE A 148 2.07 -12.15 -7.20
C ILE A 148 2.45 -12.80 -5.88
N ILE A 149 1.47 -13.14 -5.03
CA ILE A 149 1.71 -13.76 -3.72
C ILE A 149 2.26 -15.18 -3.88
N ASN A 150 1.71 -15.95 -4.83
CA ASN A 150 2.16 -17.32 -5.12
C ASN A 150 3.45 -17.37 -5.95
N ARG A 151 4.21 -16.28 -6.01
CA ARG A 151 5.51 -16.25 -6.64
C ARG A 151 6.48 -17.21 -5.94
N LYS A 152 7.18 -18.02 -6.73
CA LYS A 152 8.14 -19.04 -6.24
C LYS A 152 9.23 -18.48 -5.33
N GLU A 153 9.55 -17.19 -5.45
CA GLU A 153 10.53 -16.51 -4.60
C GLU A 153 10.13 -16.45 -3.13
N HIS A 154 8.82 -16.44 -2.83
CA HIS A 154 8.32 -16.44 -1.46
C HIS A 154 8.43 -17.81 -0.78
N LYS A 155 8.89 -18.86 -1.51
CA LYS A 155 9.16 -20.21 -0.99
C LYS A 155 8.01 -20.75 -0.11
N LEU A 156 6.77 -20.56 -0.56
CA LEU A 156 5.58 -21.00 0.15
C LEU A 156 5.52 -22.54 0.17
N LEU A 157 5.25 -23.11 1.34
CA LEU A 157 5.22 -24.56 1.58
C LEU A 157 3.89 -25.21 1.18
N LYS A 158 2.81 -24.43 1.04
CA LYS A 158 1.47 -24.91 0.68
C LYS A 158 1.16 -24.63 -0.80
N GLY A 159 0.38 -25.52 -1.42
CA GLY A 159 -0.06 -25.40 -2.81
C GLY A 159 -1.04 -24.25 -3.04
N CYS A 160 -1.20 -23.85 -4.32
CA CYS A 160 -2.06 -22.75 -4.71
C CYS A 160 -3.54 -23.17 -4.80
N GLY A 161 -4.44 -22.38 -4.21
CA GLY A 161 -5.88 -22.63 -4.19
C GLY A 161 -6.72 -21.57 -4.91
N TYR A 162 -6.45 -21.28 -6.18
CA TYR A 162 -7.11 -20.17 -6.92
C TYR A 162 -8.64 -20.27 -6.97
N HIS A 163 -9.19 -21.47 -7.15
CA HIS A 163 -10.65 -21.67 -7.23
C HIS A 163 -11.33 -21.50 -5.87
N LEU A 164 -10.71 -22.01 -4.81
CA LEU A 164 -11.23 -21.90 -3.44
C LEU A 164 -11.19 -20.45 -2.96
N ASP A 165 -10.14 -19.73 -3.33
CA ASP A 165 -9.97 -18.30 -3.07
C ASP A 165 -11.05 -17.47 -3.80
N LEU A 166 -11.33 -17.79 -5.07
CA LEU A 166 -12.42 -17.15 -5.82
C LEU A 166 -13.80 -17.42 -5.19
N LEU A 167 -14.07 -18.65 -4.76
CA LEU A 167 -15.33 -19.00 -4.10
C LEU A 167 -15.50 -18.24 -2.78
N MET A 168 -14.42 -18.15 -1.99
CA MET A 168 -14.41 -17.41 -0.73
C MET A 168 -14.70 -15.92 -0.94
N VAL A 169 -14.01 -15.27 -1.88
CA VAL A 169 -14.24 -13.87 -2.23
C VAL A 169 -15.69 -13.65 -2.71
N GLY A 170 -16.21 -14.53 -3.58
CA GLY A 170 -17.59 -14.44 -4.05
C GLY A 170 -18.61 -14.54 -2.92
N SER A 171 -18.41 -15.48 -1.98
CA SER A 171 -19.29 -15.63 -0.81
C SER A 171 -19.26 -14.38 0.09
N MET A 172 -18.09 -13.80 0.32
CA MET A 172 -17.93 -12.61 1.16
C MET A 172 -18.49 -11.37 0.47
N LEU A 173 -18.35 -11.26 -0.85
CA LEU A 173 -18.96 -10.21 -1.67
C LEU A 173 -20.49 -10.25 -1.56
N ALA A 174 -21.10 -11.45 -1.62
CA ALA A 174 -22.54 -11.62 -1.44
C ALA A 174 -22.99 -11.14 -0.06
N VAL A 175 -22.32 -11.59 1.02
CA VAL A 175 -22.64 -11.18 2.40
C VAL A 175 -22.47 -9.66 2.60
N CYS A 176 -21.36 -9.08 2.13
CA CYS A 176 -21.12 -7.63 2.24
C CYS A 176 -22.13 -6.81 1.44
N SER A 177 -22.56 -7.32 0.28
CA SER A 177 -23.58 -6.66 -0.56
C SER A 177 -24.97 -6.67 0.08
N ILE A 178 -25.31 -7.72 0.84
CA ILE A 178 -26.58 -7.81 1.58
C ILE A 178 -26.57 -6.88 2.81
N MET A 179 -25.43 -6.83 3.52
CA MET A 179 -25.26 -5.98 4.71
C MET A 179 -24.92 -4.51 4.38
N GLY A 180 -24.60 -4.21 3.12
CA GLY A 180 -24.25 -2.86 2.68
C GLY A 180 -22.91 -2.36 3.19
N LEU A 181 -22.01 -3.30 3.47
CA LEU A 181 -20.63 -3.06 3.86
C LEU A 181 -19.75 -2.89 2.61
N PRO A 182 -18.62 -2.18 2.72
CA PRO A 182 -17.63 -2.14 1.66
C PRO A 182 -17.16 -3.55 1.32
N TRP A 183 -16.94 -3.81 0.03
CA TRP A 183 -16.55 -5.13 -0.45
C TRP A 183 -15.11 -5.46 -0.03
N PHE A 184 -14.94 -6.59 0.66
CA PHE A 184 -13.63 -7.09 1.05
C PHE A 184 -13.17 -8.20 0.10
N GLN A 185 -11.90 -8.15 -0.26
CA GLN A 185 -11.27 -9.11 -1.19
C GLN A 185 -10.52 -10.24 -0.47
N ARG A 186 -10.32 -10.12 0.85
CA ARG A 186 -9.55 -11.08 1.66
C ARG A 186 -10.14 -11.17 3.04
N LEU A 187 -10.04 -12.35 3.65
CA LEU A 187 -10.44 -12.57 5.05
C LEU A 187 -9.79 -11.59 6.02
N THR A 188 -8.55 -11.18 5.75
CA THR A 188 -7.87 -10.16 6.55
C THR A 188 -8.65 -8.85 6.60
N GLY A 189 -9.35 -8.47 5.53
CA GLY A 189 -10.22 -7.30 5.49
C GLY A 189 -11.38 -7.40 6.48
N LEU A 190 -12.01 -8.58 6.56
CA LEU A 190 -13.05 -8.87 7.55
C LEU A 190 -12.49 -8.83 8.98
N VAL A 191 -11.32 -9.41 9.21
CA VAL A 191 -10.65 -9.36 10.53
C VAL A 191 -10.32 -7.92 10.91
N ILE A 192 -9.82 -7.10 9.98
CA ILE A 192 -9.55 -5.67 10.22
C ILE A 192 -10.85 -4.95 10.55
N PHE A 193 -11.95 -5.21 9.83
CA PHE A 193 -13.25 -4.61 10.13
C PHE A 193 -13.77 -4.98 11.52
N LEU A 194 -13.67 -6.26 11.89
CA LEU A 194 -14.01 -6.74 13.23
C LEU A 194 -13.15 -6.05 14.30
N LEU A 195 -11.84 -5.95 14.07
CA LEU A 195 -10.90 -5.24 14.96
C LEU A 195 -11.22 -3.75 15.07
N MET A 196 -11.61 -3.09 13.98
CA MET A 196 -12.09 -1.69 14.02
C MET A 196 -13.38 -1.58 14.87
N GLY A 197 -14.31 -2.53 14.75
CA GLY A 197 -15.49 -2.61 15.61
C GLY A 197 -15.11 -2.76 17.09
N CYS A 198 -14.20 -3.68 17.41
CA CYS A 198 -13.67 -3.82 18.77
C CYS A 198 -12.91 -2.58 19.26
N SER A 199 -12.25 -1.85 18.35
CA SER A 199 -11.48 -0.64 18.70
C SER A 199 -12.33 0.52 19.20
N VAL A 200 -13.64 0.52 18.95
CA VAL A 200 -14.58 1.50 19.52
C VAL A 200 -14.52 1.47 21.07
N PHE A 201 -14.28 0.31 21.67
CA PHE A 201 -14.07 0.18 23.11
C PHE A 201 -12.77 0.84 23.60
N MET A 202 -11.76 0.95 22.73
CA MET A 202 -10.46 1.60 22.99
C MET A 202 -10.32 2.98 22.33
N THR A 203 -11.44 3.63 21.98
CA THR A 203 -11.44 4.94 21.29
C THR A 203 -10.57 5.98 22.01
N GLY A 204 -10.53 5.93 23.35
CA GLY A 204 -9.70 6.82 24.15
C GLY A 204 -8.22 6.73 23.83
N ALA A 205 -7.67 5.54 23.55
CA ALA A 205 -6.27 5.37 23.20
C ALA A 205 -5.98 5.71 21.73
N LEU A 206 -6.88 5.35 20.80
CA LEU A 206 -6.69 5.56 19.37
C LEU A 206 -6.74 7.03 18.96
N GLN A 207 -7.52 7.85 19.67
CA GLN A 207 -7.60 9.29 19.42
C GLN A 207 -6.31 10.04 19.75
N PHE A 208 -5.36 9.45 20.48
CA PHE A 208 -4.06 10.08 20.71
C PHE A 208 -3.09 9.92 19.54
N ILE A 209 -3.40 9.10 18.54
CA ILE A 209 -2.49 8.84 17.42
C ILE A 209 -2.54 10.02 16.43
N PRO A 210 -1.42 10.73 16.22
CA PRO A 210 -1.35 11.83 15.27
C PRO A 210 -1.24 11.28 13.83
N MET A 211 -2.00 11.87 12.90
CA MET A 211 -2.02 11.50 11.48
C MET A 211 -0.64 11.59 10.81
N PRO A 212 0.24 12.59 11.10
CA PRO A 212 1.59 12.65 10.54
C PRO A 212 2.45 11.40 10.79
N VAL A 213 2.29 10.75 11.95
CA VAL A 213 3.00 9.50 12.28
C VAL A 213 2.53 8.37 11.37
N LEU A 214 1.21 8.24 11.16
CA LEU A 214 0.66 7.24 10.23
C LEU A 214 1.16 7.44 8.80
N TYR A 215 1.24 8.69 8.33
CA TYR A 215 1.82 9.00 7.01
C TYR A 215 3.29 8.60 6.92
N GLY A 216 4.09 8.82 7.96
CA GLY A 216 5.50 8.38 8.00
C GLY A 216 5.65 6.86 7.94
N VAL A 217 4.79 6.13 8.67
CA VAL A 217 4.73 4.66 8.60
C VAL A 217 4.29 4.19 7.21
N PHE A 218 3.29 4.82 6.59
CA PHE A 218 2.85 4.47 5.24
C PHE A 218 3.96 4.71 4.21
N LEU A 219 4.72 5.79 4.33
CA LEU A 219 5.89 6.03 3.48
C LEU A 219 6.93 4.92 3.66
N TYR A 220 7.20 4.49 4.90
CA TYR A 220 8.11 3.38 5.18
C TYR A 220 7.63 2.06 4.55
N MET A 221 6.34 1.72 4.71
CA MET A 221 5.78 0.52 4.08
C MET A 221 5.88 0.57 2.55
N GLY A 222 5.61 1.74 1.95
CA GLY A 222 5.75 1.95 0.51
C GLY A 222 7.20 1.84 0.04
N ALA A 223 8.15 2.43 0.75
CA ALA A 223 9.57 2.31 0.40
C ALA A 223 10.10 0.87 0.56
N SER A 224 9.63 0.16 1.59
CA SER A 224 10.02 -1.24 1.83
C SER A 224 9.41 -2.19 0.80
N SER A 225 8.22 -1.92 0.26
CA SER A 225 7.59 -2.77 -0.76
C SER A 225 8.27 -2.66 -2.13
N LEU A 226 9.00 -1.56 -2.40
CA LEU A 226 9.80 -1.40 -3.61
C LEU A 226 11.10 -2.25 -3.58
N LYS A 227 11.59 -2.62 -2.38
CA LYS A 227 12.75 -3.49 -2.24
C LYS A 227 12.36 -4.93 -2.62
N GLY A 228 13.03 -5.51 -3.62
CA GLY A 228 12.75 -6.86 -4.13
C GLY A 228 11.84 -6.91 -5.35
N ILE A 229 11.45 -5.76 -5.91
CA ILE A 229 10.83 -5.70 -7.24
C ILE A 229 11.94 -5.57 -8.29
N GLN A 230 12.08 -6.57 -9.16
CA GLN A 230 13.10 -6.61 -10.22
C GLN A 230 13.10 -5.35 -11.11
N PHE A 231 11.92 -4.80 -11.42
CA PHE A 231 11.79 -3.54 -12.17
C PHE A 231 12.53 -2.38 -11.48
N PHE A 232 12.38 -2.23 -10.16
CA PHE A 232 13.01 -1.15 -9.41
C PHE A 232 14.53 -1.33 -9.31
N ASP A 233 15.00 -2.58 -9.20
CA ASP A 233 16.44 -2.87 -9.21
C ASP A 233 17.08 -2.59 -10.57
N ARG A 234 16.38 -2.87 -11.68
CA ARG A 234 16.82 -2.46 -13.03
C ARG A 234 16.74 -0.95 -13.24
N LEU A 235 15.77 -0.27 -12.63
CA LEU A 235 15.69 1.19 -12.66
C LEU A 235 16.87 1.83 -11.93
N LYS A 236 17.28 1.29 -10.77
CA LYS A 236 18.51 1.74 -10.07
C LYS A 236 19.76 1.55 -10.90
N LEU A 237 19.81 0.49 -11.71
CA LEU A 237 20.92 0.20 -12.61
C LEU A 237 21.18 1.33 -13.61
N PHE A 238 20.13 2.07 -14.02
CA PHE A 238 20.26 3.24 -14.88
C PHE A 238 21.08 4.37 -14.24
N GLY A 239 21.04 4.50 -12.91
CA GLY A 239 21.77 5.51 -12.16
C GLY A 239 23.14 5.07 -11.63
N MET A 240 23.53 3.81 -11.82
CA MET A 240 24.81 3.28 -11.33
C MET A 240 25.87 3.29 -12.44
N PRO A 241 27.10 3.78 -12.18
CA PRO A 241 28.19 3.67 -13.14
C PRO A 241 28.60 2.20 -13.31
N ALA A 242 28.95 1.80 -14.55
CA ALA A 242 29.27 0.42 -14.92
C ALA A 242 30.36 -0.26 -14.05
N LYS A 243 31.21 0.53 -13.39
CA LYS A 243 32.28 0.02 -12.51
C LYS A 243 31.79 -0.46 -11.13
N HIS A 244 30.67 0.05 -10.63
CA HIS A 244 30.10 -0.32 -9.31
C HIS A 244 28.88 -1.22 -9.44
N GLN A 245 28.74 -1.86 -10.59
CA GLN A 245 27.56 -2.64 -10.91
C GLN A 245 27.58 -3.97 -10.15
N PRO A 246 26.51 -4.31 -9.41
CA PRO A 246 26.41 -5.60 -8.75
C PRO A 246 26.31 -6.74 -9.78
N ASP A 247 26.86 -7.90 -9.43
CA ASP A 247 26.93 -9.10 -10.28
C ASP A 247 25.57 -9.83 -10.38
N PHE A 248 24.61 -9.22 -11.07
CA PHE A 248 23.35 -9.91 -11.35
C PHE A 248 23.52 -10.96 -12.47
N ILE A 249 22.96 -12.15 -12.28
CA ILE A 249 23.02 -13.29 -13.23
C ILE A 249 22.57 -12.89 -14.65
N TYR A 250 21.55 -12.03 -14.77
CA TYR A 250 21.03 -11.61 -16.08
C TYR A 250 21.98 -10.69 -16.87
N LEU A 251 22.91 -9.99 -16.20
CA LEU A 251 23.89 -9.12 -16.85
C LEU A 251 25.00 -9.89 -17.58
N ARG A 252 25.18 -11.17 -17.22
CA ARG A 252 26.15 -12.05 -17.87
C ARG A 252 25.69 -12.51 -19.26
N HIS A 253 24.38 -12.57 -19.47
CA HIS A 253 23.77 -13.16 -20.66
C HIS A 253 23.13 -12.13 -21.60
N VAL A 254 22.81 -10.91 -21.13
CA VAL A 254 22.13 -9.87 -21.92
C VAL A 254 22.93 -8.56 -21.89
N PRO A 255 23.23 -7.94 -23.04
CA PRO A 255 23.98 -6.68 -23.07
C PRO A 255 23.17 -5.53 -22.44
N LEU A 256 23.86 -4.67 -21.70
CA LEU A 256 23.29 -3.53 -20.95
C LEU A 256 22.34 -2.64 -21.76
N ARG A 257 22.64 -2.37 -23.03
CA ARG A 257 21.79 -1.53 -23.90
C ARG A 257 20.38 -2.11 -24.07
N LYS A 258 20.28 -3.44 -24.16
CA LYS A 258 19.00 -4.15 -24.29
C LYS A 258 18.22 -4.14 -22.98
N VAL A 259 18.91 -4.24 -21.84
CA VAL A 259 18.31 -4.09 -20.50
C VAL A 259 17.71 -2.68 -20.34
N HIS A 260 18.45 -1.64 -20.72
CA HIS A 260 17.95 -0.26 -20.64
C HIS A 260 16.74 -0.02 -21.55
N LEU A 261 16.78 -0.51 -22.79
CA LEU A 261 15.64 -0.43 -23.70
C LEU A 261 14.40 -1.08 -23.10
N PHE A 262 14.53 -2.27 -22.51
CA PHE A 262 13.45 -2.98 -21.84
C PHE A 262 12.89 -2.19 -20.64
N THR A 263 13.75 -1.63 -19.79
CA THR A 263 13.32 -0.82 -18.65
C THR A 263 12.60 0.46 -19.06
N ILE A 264 13.02 1.09 -20.16
CA ILE A 264 12.35 2.29 -20.70
C ILE A 264 10.96 1.91 -21.19
N THR A 265 10.81 0.80 -21.91
CA THR A 265 9.48 0.33 -22.32
C THR A 265 8.57 0.05 -21.13
N GLN A 266 9.08 -0.60 -20.07
CA GLN A 266 8.32 -0.84 -18.83
C GLN A 266 7.93 0.48 -18.13
N LEU A 267 8.83 1.45 -18.06
CA LEU A 267 8.56 2.77 -17.48
C LEU A 267 7.50 3.53 -18.28
N THR A 268 7.58 3.53 -19.61
CA THR A 268 6.57 4.15 -20.49
C THR A 268 5.20 3.51 -20.28
N CYS A 269 5.14 2.18 -20.16
CA CYS A 269 3.90 1.49 -19.82
C CYS A 269 3.37 1.96 -18.46
N LEU A 270 4.22 2.02 -17.42
CA LEU A 270 3.81 2.47 -16.09
C LEU A 270 3.26 3.90 -16.08
N VAL A 271 3.90 4.83 -16.81
CA VAL A 271 3.44 6.22 -16.95
C VAL A 271 2.09 6.27 -17.66
N LEU A 272 1.90 5.50 -18.73
CA LEU A 272 0.63 5.42 -19.44
C LEU A 272 -0.50 4.90 -18.53
N LEU A 273 -0.23 3.86 -17.74
CA LEU A 273 -1.18 3.37 -16.73
C LEU A 273 -1.48 4.44 -15.66
N TRP A 274 -0.49 5.22 -15.25
CA TRP A 274 -0.67 6.27 -14.25
C TRP A 274 -1.58 7.38 -14.77
N VAL A 275 -1.37 7.85 -16.00
CA VAL A 275 -2.22 8.86 -16.65
C VAL A 275 -3.66 8.36 -16.77
N ILE A 276 -3.85 7.12 -17.23
CA ILE A 276 -5.19 6.54 -17.35
C ILE A 276 -5.84 6.37 -15.98
N LYS A 277 -5.09 5.99 -14.95
CA LYS A 277 -5.60 5.87 -13.58
C LYS A 277 -6.08 7.20 -12.99
N THR A 278 -5.43 8.32 -13.33
CA THR A 278 -5.88 9.66 -12.90
C THR A 278 -7.15 10.12 -13.59
N SER A 279 -7.53 9.48 -14.69
CA SER A 279 -8.76 9.76 -15.43
C SER A 279 -9.98 9.05 -14.80
N PRO A 280 -11.21 9.57 -14.95
CA PRO A 280 -12.45 8.89 -14.54
C PRO A 280 -12.67 7.53 -15.21
N ALA A 281 -11.89 7.20 -16.25
CA ALA A 281 -11.88 5.90 -16.92
C ALA A 281 -11.26 4.74 -16.09
N ALA A 282 -10.90 4.97 -14.81
CA ALA A 282 -10.30 3.96 -13.94
C ALA A 282 -11.13 2.66 -13.80
N ILE A 283 -12.44 2.69 -14.07
CA ILE A 283 -13.32 1.50 -14.06
C ILE A 283 -12.89 0.48 -15.15
N ILE A 284 -12.20 0.93 -16.20
CA ILE A 284 -11.72 0.10 -17.32
C ILE A 284 -10.34 -0.55 -17.00
N PHE A 285 -9.85 -0.41 -15.77
CA PHE A 285 -8.54 -0.92 -15.32
C PHE A 285 -8.19 -2.37 -15.77
N PRO A 286 -9.11 -3.36 -15.79
CA PRO A 286 -8.79 -4.72 -16.21
C PRO A 286 -8.50 -4.85 -17.71
N MET A 287 -9.23 -4.11 -18.54
CA MET A 287 -8.99 -4.05 -19.98
C MET A 287 -7.65 -3.37 -20.28
N MET A 288 -7.25 -2.41 -19.45
CA MET A 288 -5.95 -1.75 -19.53
C MET A 288 -4.80 -2.72 -19.18
N VAL A 289 -4.95 -3.57 -18.16
CA VAL A 289 -3.93 -4.60 -17.84
C VAL A 289 -3.81 -5.63 -18.96
N LEU A 290 -4.92 -6.01 -19.62
CA LEU A 290 -4.88 -6.85 -20.83
C LEU A 290 -4.10 -6.19 -21.98
N ALA A 291 -4.20 -4.86 -22.14
CA ALA A 291 -3.40 -4.14 -23.12
C ALA A 291 -1.88 -4.23 -22.84
N LEU A 292 -1.46 -4.31 -21.58
CA LEU A 292 -0.04 -4.55 -21.24
C LEU A 292 0.45 -5.94 -21.69
N VAL A 293 -0.44 -6.94 -21.67
CA VAL A 293 -0.12 -8.28 -22.20
C VAL A 293 0.08 -8.22 -23.73
N PHE A 294 -0.67 -7.36 -24.42
CA PHE A 294 -0.47 -7.13 -25.85
C PHE A 294 0.86 -6.41 -26.13
N ILE A 295 1.22 -5.41 -25.32
CA ILE A 295 2.54 -4.74 -25.41
C ILE A 295 3.67 -5.75 -25.15
N ARG A 296 3.50 -6.67 -24.19
CA ARG A 296 4.46 -7.76 -23.97
C ARG A 296 4.64 -8.62 -25.23
N LYS A 297 3.54 -8.95 -25.91
CA LYS A 297 3.58 -9.72 -27.17
C LYS A 297 4.21 -8.94 -28.33
N LEU A 298 4.11 -7.62 -28.36
CA LEU A 298 4.86 -6.78 -29.29
C LEU A 298 6.37 -6.76 -28.99
N LEU A 299 6.75 -6.90 -27.72
CA LEU A 299 8.15 -6.94 -27.31
C LEU A 299 8.87 -8.21 -27.79
N ASP A 300 8.12 -9.31 -28.04
CA ASP A 300 8.62 -10.52 -28.72
C ASP A 300 9.14 -10.26 -30.15
N LEU A 301 8.77 -9.13 -30.79
CA LEU A 301 9.27 -8.78 -32.13
C LEU A 301 10.67 -8.14 -32.09
N CYS A 302 11.04 -7.50 -30.98
CA CYS A 302 12.32 -6.77 -30.84
C CYS A 302 13.40 -7.54 -30.07
N PHE A 303 13.01 -8.57 -29.29
CA PHE A 303 13.91 -9.34 -28.42
C PHE A 303 13.86 -10.82 -28.75
N SER A 304 15.00 -11.51 -28.67
CA SER A 304 15.04 -12.96 -28.82
C SER A 304 14.37 -13.64 -27.62
N LYS A 305 13.66 -14.76 -27.85
CA LYS A 305 12.98 -15.53 -26.78
C LYS A 305 13.90 -15.90 -25.61
N ARG A 306 15.19 -16.10 -25.87
CA ARG A 306 16.20 -16.41 -24.85
C ARG A 306 16.52 -15.19 -23.97
N GLU A 307 16.72 -14.01 -24.58
CA GLU A 307 16.96 -12.76 -23.86
C GLU A 307 15.74 -12.34 -23.03
N LEU A 308 14.54 -12.50 -23.61
CA LEU A 308 13.30 -12.20 -22.93
C LEU A 308 13.06 -13.14 -21.75
N SER A 309 13.36 -14.44 -21.84
CA SER A 309 13.29 -15.35 -20.68
C SER A 309 14.19 -14.88 -19.53
N TYR A 310 15.41 -14.41 -19.79
CA TYR A 310 16.26 -13.85 -18.71
C TYR A 310 15.72 -12.54 -18.12
N LEU A 311 15.03 -11.71 -18.93
CA LEU A 311 14.43 -10.43 -18.53
C LEU A 311 13.02 -10.55 -17.91
N ASP A 312 12.26 -11.59 -18.23
CA ASP A 312 10.86 -11.78 -17.81
C ASP A 312 10.70 -12.90 -16.78
N ASP A 313 11.65 -13.84 -16.67
CA ASP A 313 11.46 -14.96 -15.74
C ASP A 313 11.61 -14.55 -14.28
N LEU A 314 10.43 -14.60 -13.66
CA LEU A 314 10.05 -15.19 -12.36
C LEU A 314 10.75 -16.53 -11.98
N MET A 315 11.89 -16.90 -12.56
CA MET A 315 12.66 -18.08 -12.13
C MET A 315 13.42 -17.74 -10.85
N PRO A 316 13.28 -18.55 -9.79
CA PRO A 316 14.03 -18.30 -8.56
C PRO A 316 15.53 -18.46 -8.83
N GLU A 317 16.33 -17.55 -8.28
CA GLU A 317 17.78 -17.46 -8.54
C GLU A 317 18.53 -18.77 -8.27
N TRP A 318 18.07 -19.58 -7.31
CA TRP A 318 18.67 -20.89 -7.02
C TRP A 318 18.54 -21.87 -8.18
N LYS A 319 17.45 -21.80 -8.96
CA LYS A 319 17.26 -22.68 -10.13
C LYS A 319 18.15 -22.23 -11.29
N LYS A 320 18.32 -20.91 -11.48
CA LYS A 320 19.28 -20.35 -12.44
C LYS A 320 20.72 -20.76 -12.06
N LYS A 321 21.10 -20.58 -10.79
CA LYS A 321 22.40 -21.03 -10.26
C LYS A 321 22.64 -22.52 -10.47
N ASN A 322 21.66 -23.37 -10.17
CA ASN A 322 21.79 -24.82 -10.37
C ASN A 322 21.91 -25.21 -11.85
N LEU A 323 21.25 -24.49 -12.76
CA LEU A 323 21.39 -24.68 -14.21
C LEU A 323 22.76 -24.21 -14.72
N ASP A 324 23.26 -23.08 -14.22
CA ASP A 324 24.58 -22.56 -14.56
C ASP A 324 25.70 -23.48 -14.04
N ASP A 325 25.56 -23.98 -12.82
CA ASP A 325 26.50 -24.94 -12.22
C ASP A 325 26.46 -26.28 -12.99
N ALA A 326 25.27 -26.75 -13.40
CA ALA A 326 25.14 -27.94 -14.26
C ALA A 326 25.74 -27.75 -15.66
N SER A 327 25.60 -26.56 -16.26
CA SER A 327 26.18 -26.23 -17.57
C SER A 327 27.72 -26.22 -17.53
N LYS A 328 28.32 -25.64 -16.49
CA LYS A 328 29.79 -25.68 -16.31
C LYS A 328 30.30 -27.10 -16.11
N THR A 329 29.56 -27.90 -15.34
CA THR A 329 29.91 -29.31 -15.13
C THR A 329 29.87 -30.09 -16.45
N LEU A 330 28.97 -29.76 -17.38
CA LEU A 330 28.91 -30.37 -18.71
C LEU A 330 30.05 -29.90 -19.63
N GLU A 331 30.46 -28.64 -19.56
CA GLU A 331 31.62 -28.11 -20.29
C GLU A 331 32.95 -28.67 -19.77
N GLU A 332 33.04 -29.05 -18.49
CA GLU A 332 34.22 -29.70 -17.91
C GLU A 332 34.33 -31.20 -18.26
N VAL A 333 33.26 -31.81 -18.80
CA VAL A 333 33.19 -33.24 -19.13
C VAL A 333 33.39 -33.49 -20.64
N ILE A 334 33.43 -32.45 -21.47
CA ILE A 334 33.70 -32.50 -22.92
C ILE A 334 35.15 -32.10 -23.19
#